data_AF-A0A7W8URU8-F1
#
_entry.id   AF-A0A7W8URU8-F1
#
_cell.length_a   1.000
_cell.length_b   1.000
_cell.length_c   1.000
_cell.angle_alpha   90.00
_cell.angle_beta   90.00
_cell.angle_gamma   90.00
#
_symmetry.space_group_name_H-M   'P 1'
#
loop_
_entity.id
_entity.type
_entity.pdbx_description
1 polymer ?
#
loop_
_entity_poly.entity_id
_entity_poly.type
_entity_poly.pdbx_seq_one_letter_code
_entity_poly.pdbx_strand_id
1 'polypeptide(L)'
;MEEEELLQEEENAEEVEDLANSQEEGLTEIVEDEAELDQHDALTDEAVETVEALEALREHLRVSLESGGLDQAGAGVLDISLKHMYRRLGVKTLRVTPALESFGSIARRSETTKIAMEEVGEQVRKVWDTIVAAIRKAIEWVKGFVKKLFDNVEAMVSRAKSLREAAGKMEGEPKERVIKNSGLAGALHLGGKVPADPAGSARVLEVTEKMFGAYGNIVGKVATAGVDKVLADAAGGELAKDFSPEHFGLEPVHDAAAQGLPAPEGAAVGRSAELPGGKAIVMMITPTLDGSNAGLLAFNRQTAEFKGEDVPVLTRDPAVAICDNVIKLGEAIRQKQSLAKTSESAKELLLRACEQAARSDEGKSEAVKAVRGVLKLIDAPFVAMTSYAVKTGKSLNQHVEQSIRAHGSVASEATAQTKEEAKEAA
;
A
#
# COMPACT_ATOMS: atom_id res chain seq x y z
N MET A 1 -17.42 -23.99 -43.53
CA MET A 1 -16.66 -22.73 -43.39
C MET A 1 -17.39 -21.79 -42.46
N GLU A 2 -18.68 -21.49 -42.66
CA GLU A 2 -19.47 -20.68 -41.72
C GLU A 2 -19.66 -21.33 -40.32
N GLU A 3 -19.81 -22.65 -40.24
CA GLU A 3 -20.03 -23.36 -38.95
C GLU A 3 -18.78 -23.41 -38.05
N GLU A 4 -17.57 -23.45 -38.64
CA GLU A 4 -16.31 -23.41 -37.88
C GLU A 4 -15.97 -21.99 -37.41
N GLU A 5 -16.39 -20.96 -38.16
CA GLU A 5 -16.17 -19.55 -37.82
C GLU A 5 -17.10 -19.11 -36.67
N LEU A 6 -18.36 -19.57 -36.68
CA LEU A 6 -19.32 -19.35 -35.59
C LEU A 6 -18.88 -20.00 -34.27
N LEU A 7 -18.34 -21.22 -34.31
CA LEU A 7 -17.83 -21.91 -33.12
C LEU A 7 -16.60 -21.20 -32.52
N GLN A 8 -15.71 -20.68 -33.37
CA GLN A 8 -14.56 -19.90 -32.91
C GLN A 8 -14.96 -18.54 -32.34
N GLU A 9 -16.03 -17.91 -32.84
CA GLU A 9 -16.52 -16.65 -32.29
C GLU A 9 -17.24 -16.83 -30.94
N GLU A 10 -18.02 -17.90 -30.77
CA GLU A 10 -18.67 -18.23 -29.48
C GLU A 10 -17.65 -18.58 -28.40
N GLU A 11 -16.64 -19.41 -28.72
CA GLU A 11 -15.60 -19.82 -27.76
C GLU A 11 -14.76 -18.62 -27.29
N ASN A 12 -14.47 -17.67 -28.19
CA ASN A 12 -13.73 -16.45 -27.88
C ASN A 12 -14.57 -15.46 -27.04
N ALA A 13 -15.88 -15.41 -27.25
CA ALA A 13 -16.77 -14.55 -26.47
C ALA A 13 -16.95 -15.06 -25.02
N GLU A 14 -17.05 -16.37 -24.83
CA GLU A 14 -17.15 -17.01 -23.51
C GLU A 14 -15.84 -16.84 -22.70
N GLU A 15 -14.68 -17.06 -23.33
CA GLU A 15 -13.36 -16.81 -22.71
C GLU A 15 -13.20 -15.32 -22.31
N VAL A 16 -13.78 -14.42 -23.10
CA VAL A 16 -13.72 -12.97 -22.86
C VAL A 16 -14.55 -12.56 -21.64
N GLU A 17 -15.69 -13.19 -21.40
CA GLU A 17 -16.58 -12.90 -20.27
C GLU A 17 -16.03 -13.44 -18.94
N ASP A 18 -15.50 -14.66 -18.94
CA ASP A 18 -14.86 -15.28 -17.77
C ASP A 18 -13.65 -14.46 -17.26
N LEU A 19 -12.83 -13.95 -18.18
CA LEU A 19 -11.71 -13.08 -17.83
C LEU A 19 -12.16 -11.73 -17.24
N ALA A 20 -13.33 -11.21 -17.64
CA ALA A 20 -13.86 -9.96 -17.10
C ALA A 20 -14.36 -10.13 -15.65
N ASN A 21 -15.08 -11.21 -15.36
CA ASN A 21 -15.53 -11.54 -14.01
C ASN A 21 -14.34 -11.75 -13.05
N SER A 22 -13.31 -12.49 -13.50
CA SER A 22 -12.07 -12.68 -12.73
C SER A 22 -11.36 -11.36 -12.40
N GLN A 23 -11.43 -10.37 -13.31
CA GLN A 23 -10.83 -9.06 -13.05
C GLN A 23 -11.56 -8.28 -11.96
N GLU A 24 -12.89 -8.32 -11.92
CA GLU A 24 -13.71 -7.63 -10.91
C GLU A 24 -13.51 -8.23 -9.51
N GLU A 25 -13.52 -9.56 -9.38
CA GLU A 25 -13.22 -10.25 -8.13
C GLU A 25 -11.83 -9.85 -7.60
N GLY A 26 -10.81 -9.92 -8.46
CA GLY A 26 -9.46 -9.53 -8.08
C GLY A 26 -9.28 -8.04 -7.75
N LEU A 27 -10.16 -7.13 -8.23
CA LEU A 27 -10.14 -5.73 -7.81
C LEU A 27 -10.62 -5.56 -6.37
N THR A 28 -11.67 -6.31 -6.00
CA THR A 28 -12.24 -6.27 -4.65
C THR A 28 -11.24 -6.81 -3.63
N GLU A 29 -10.60 -7.94 -3.92
CA GLU A 29 -9.57 -8.53 -3.06
C GLU A 29 -8.40 -7.56 -2.81
N ILE A 30 -7.93 -6.84 -3.83
CA ILE A 30 -6.83 -5.88 -3.68
C ILE A 30 -7.23 -4.72 -2.74
N VAL A 31 -8.49 -4.26 -2.80
CA VAL A 31 -8.97 -3.18 -1.93
C VAL A 31 -9.09 -3.64 -0.48
N GLU A 32 -9.58 -4.87 -0.26
CA GLU A 32 -9.66 -5.45 1.09
C GLU A 32 -8.28 -5.66 1.70
N ASP A 33 -7.34 -6.20 0.91
CA ASP A 33 -5.96 -6.41 1.36
C ASP A 33 -5.28 -5.06 1.70
N GLU A 34 -5.44 -4.00 0.89
CA GLU A 34 -4.89 -2.66 1.21
C GLU A 34 -5.40 -2.12 2.56
N ALA A 35 -6.66 -2.36 2.90
CA ALA A 35 -7.22 -1.94 4.18
C ALA A 35 -6.64 -2.73 5.38
N GLU A 36 -6.26 -3.99 5.19
CA GLU A 36 -5.59 -4.81 6.21
C GLU A 36 -4.15 -4.33 6.46
N LEU A 37 -3.45 -3.85 5.42
CA LEU A 37 -2.12 -3.25 5.56
C LEU A 37 -2.12 -2.03 6.49
N ASP A 38 -3.07 -1.10 6.28
CA ASP A 38 -3.22 0.09 7.12
C ASP A 38 -3.53 -0.27 8.59
N GLN A 39 -4.27 -1.35 8.82
CA GLN A 39 -4.55 -1.85 10.17
C GLN A 39 -3.30 -2.39 10.86
N HIS A 40 -2.43 -3.13 10.15
CA HIS A 40 -1.18 -3.64 10.69
C HIS A 40 -0.22 -2.51 11.12
N ASP A 41 -0.15 -1.43 10.34
CA ASP A 41 0.63 -0.24 10.67
C ASP A 41 0.10 0.42 11.95
N ALA A 42 -1.21 0.70 12.01
CA ALA A 42 -1.84 1.36 13.16
C ALA A 42 -1.69 0.57 14.47
N LEU A 43 -1.82 -0.76 14.42
CA LEU A 43 -1.60 -1.62 15.59
C LEU A 43 -0.15 -1.58 16.08
N THR A 44 0.81 -1.45 15.16
CA THR A 44 2.23 -1.35 15.50
C THR A 44 2.55 0.02 16.11
N ASP A 45 1.99 1.11 15.56
CA ASP A 45 2.07 2.47 16.12
C ASP A 45 1.61 2.50 17.58
N GLU A 46 0.39 2.03 17.84
CA GLU A 46 -0.18 1.99 19.20
C GLU A 46 0.69 1.18 20.16
N ALA A 47 1.28 0.08 19.68
CA ALA A 47 2.12 -0.77 20.50
C ALA A 47 3.42 -0.08 20.93
N VAL A 48 4.05 0.66 20.01
CA VAL A 48 5.26 1.45 20.29
C VAL A 48 4.97 2.60 21.26
N GLU A 49 3.89 3.36 21.06
CA GLU A 49 3.51 4.45 21.98
C GLU A 49 3.26 3.92 23.41
N THR A 50 2.65 2.74 23.52
CA THR A 50 2.39 2.13 24.83
C THR A 50 3.69 1.75 25.54
N VAL A 51 4.72 1.31 24.82
CA VAL A 51 6.04 1.06 25.41
C VAL A 51 6.65 2.34 25.95
N GLU A 52 6.64 3.43 25.18
CA GLU A 52 7.25 4.70 25.61
C GLU A 52 6.61 5.18 26.93
N ALA A 53 5.30 4.99 27.07
CA ALA A 53 4.59 5.26 28.31
C ALA A 53 5.05 4.35 29.47
N LEU A 54 5.30 3.05 29.21
CA LEU A 54 5.82 2.11 30.20
C LEU A 54 7.28 2.42 30.60
N GLU A 55 8.12 2.86 29.66
CA GLU A 55 9.51 3.28 29.91
C GLU A 55 9.57 4.56 30.74
N ALA A 56 8.74 5.56 30.41
CA ALA A 56 8.58 6.77 31.23
C ALA A 56 8.12 6.44 32.65
N LEU A 57 7.16 5.52 32.79
CA LEU A 57 6.68 5.06 34.09
C LEU A 57 7.78 4.37 34.91
N ARG A 58 8.61 3.55 34.26
CA ARG A 58 9.78 2.92 34.90
C ARG A 58 10.79 3.96 35.38
N GLU A 59 11.03 5.01 34.61
CA GLU A 59 11.91 6.11 35.04
C GLU A 59 11.32 6.89 36.22
N HIS A 60 10.00 7.14 36.22
CA HIS A 60 9.33 7.73 37.39
C HIS A 60 9.42 6.86 38.64
N LEU A 61 9.37 5.52 38.51
CA LEU A 61 9.61 4.60 39.63
C LEU A 61 11.05 4.69 40.14
N ARG A 62 12.03 4.84 39.24
CA ARG A 62 13.44 5.06 39.59
C ARG A 62 13.62 6.34 40.41
N VAL A 63 13.04 7.45 39.97
CA VAL A 63 13.06 8.73 40.70
C VAL A 63 12.33 8.61 42.05
N SER A 64 11.21 7.88 42.10
CA SER A 64 10.49 7.63 43.34
C SER A 64 11.32 6.83 44.35
N LEU A 65 12.13 5.87 43.90
CA LEU A 65 13.07 5.13 44.75
C LEU A 65 14.10 6.06 45.41
N GLU A 66 14.62 7.05 44.69
CA GLU A 66 15.53 8.07 45.24
C GLU A 66 14.88 8.89 46.37
N SER A 67 13.55 9.03 46.33
CA SER A 67 12.73 9.71 47.35
C SER A 67 12.16 8.76 48.42
N GLY A 68 12.63 7.51 48.46
CA GLY A 68 12.24 6.52 49.46
C GLY A 68 11.09 5.58 49.07
N GLY A 69 10.71 5.54 47.79
CA GLY A 69 9.72 4.64 47.21
C GLY A 69 8.30 5.22 47.15
N LEU A 70 7.43 4.57 46.36
CA LEU A 70 6.03 4.92 46.22
C LEU A 70 5.27 4.72 47.53
N ASP A 71 4.29 5.59 47.77
CA ASP A 71 3.27 5.38 48.79
C ASP A 71 2.09 4.57 48.22
N GLN A 72 1.12 4.25 49.09
CA GLN A 72 -0.03 3.43 48.71
C GLN A 72 -0.92 4.10 47.64
N ALA A 73 -1.02 5.42 47.65
CA ALA A 73 -1.77 6.16 46.64
C ALA A 73 -1.08 6.12 45.27
N GLY A 74 0.24 6.36 45.23
CA GLY A 74 1.06 6.24 44.04
C GLY A 74 1.06 4.82 43.47
N ALA A 75 1.08 3.80 44.32
CA ALA A 75 0.94 2.39 43.88
C ALA A 75 -0.44 2.08 43.28
N GLY A 76 -1.51 2.70 43.79
CA GLY A 76 -2.85 2.59 43.20
C GLY A 76 -2.94 3.20 41.80
N VAL A 77 -2.33 4.37 41.61
CA VAL A 77 -2.24 5.02 40.30
C VAL A 77 -1.40 4.20 39.33
N LEU A 78 -0.30 3.61 39.81
CA LEU A 78 0.56 2.72 39.03
C LEU A 78 -0.22 1.50 38.51
N ASP A 79 -0.93 0.80 39.39
CA ASP A 79 -1.71 -0.41 39.04
C ASP A 79 -2.81 -0.09 38.00
N ILE A 80 -3.52 1.02 38.15
CA ILE A 80 -4.54 1.45 37.17
C ILE A 80 -3.90 1.79 35.82
N SER A 81 -2.81 2.56 35.83
CA SER A 81 -2.09 2.96 34.63
C SER A 81 -1.59 1.75 33.85
N LEU A 82 -0.96 0.80 34.55
CA LEU A 82 -0.44 -0.40 33.93
C LEU A 82 -1.56 -1.31 33.39
N LYS A 83 -2.67 -1.48 34.12
CA LYS A 83 -3.85 -2.23 33.62
C LYS A 83 -4.44 -1.61 32.35
N HIS A 84 -4.47 -0.27 32.26
CA HIS A 84 -4.93 0.43 31.08
C HIS A 84 -4.01 0.17 29.88
N MET A 85 -2.70 0.35 30.06
CA MET A 85 -1.68 0.14 29.03
C MET A 85 -1.68 -1.31 28.52
N TYR A 86 -1.66 -2.31 29.40
CA TYR A 86 -1.66 -3.72 28.99
C TYR A 86 -2.96 -4.16 28.31
N ARG A 87 -4.10 -3.59 28.71
CA ARG A 87 -5.38 -3.88 28.05
C ARG A 87 -5.39 -3.41 26.60
N ARG A 88 -4.80 -2.25 26.29
CA ARG A 88 -4.69 -1.73 24.92
C ARG A 88 -3.89 -2.68 24.01
N LEU A 89 -2.86 -3.30 24.56
CA LEU A 89 -2.02 -4.29 23.87
C LEU A 89 -2.63 -5.70 23.81
N GLY A 90 -3.84 -5.91 24.33
CA GLY A 90 -4.46 -7.22 24.44
C GLY A 90 -3.77 -8.16 25.45
N VAL A 91 -2.84 -7.67 26.26
CA VAL A 91 -2.12 -8.46 27.27
C VAL A 91 -2.99 -8.58 28.52
N LYS A 92 -3.52 -9.77 28.78
CA LYS A 92 -4.25 -10.07 30.02
C LYS A 92 -3.25 -10.32 31.15
N THR A 93 -2.92 -9.30 31.93
CA THR A 93 -2.12 -9.45 33.15
C THR A 93 -3.03 -9.64 34.38
N LEU A 94 -2.85 -10.74 35.11
CA LEU A 94 -3.65 -11.07 36.31
C LEU A 94 -3.22 -10.30 37.56
N ARG A 95 -1.95 -9.87 37.62
CA ARG A 95 -1.40 -9.02 38.68
C ARG A 95 -0.20 -8.27 38.13
N VAL A 96 -0.22 -6.96 38.31
CA VAL A 96 0.68 -6.04 37.59
C VAL A 96 1.61 -5.28 38.54
N THR A 97 1.25 -5.24 39.81
CA THR A 97 2.04 -4.68 40.90
C THR A 97 1.89 -5.55 42.16
N PRO A 98 2.81 -5.43 43.12
CA PRO A 98 2.62 -5.96 44.47
C PRO A 98 1.30 -5.46 45.11
N ALA A 99 0.82 -6.13 46.17
CA ALA A 99 -0.37 -5.69 46.90
C ALA A 99 -0.18 -4.24 47.41
N LEU A 100 -1.23 -3.42 47.32
CA LEU A 100 -1.21 -2.03 47.80
C LEU A 100 -0.76 -1.90 49.27
N GLU A 101 -1.09 -2.89 50.09
CA GLU A 101 -0.70 -2.97 51.50
C GLU A 101 0.83 -3.00 51.70
N SER A 102 1.57 -3.55 50.75
CA SER A 102 3.04 -3.62 50.79
C SER A 102 3.70 -2.24 50.66
N PHE A 103 2.99 -1.25 50.12
CA PHE A 103 3.45 0.14 49.98
C PHE A 103 3.10 1.01 51.19
N GLY A 104 2.25 0.53 52.10
CA GLY A 104 1.82 1.28 53.29
C GLY A 104 2.88 1.39 54.40
N SER A 105 3.93 0.56 54.36
CA SER A 105 5.00 0.55 55.36
C SER A 105 6.23 1.31 54.88
N ILE A 106 6.66 2.34 55.63
CA ILE A 106 7.86 3.15 55.34
C ILE A 106 9.12 2.28 55.19
N ALA A 107 9.22 1.18 55.96
CA ALA A 107 10.38 0.28 55.92
C ALA A 107 10.41 -0.64 54.68
N ARG A 108 9.25 -0.93 54.07
CA ARG A 108 9.12 -1.90 52.96
C ARG A 108 8.78 -1.26 51.61
N ARG A 109 8.34 0.00 51.60
CA ARG A 109 7.89 0.67 50.38
C ARG A 109 9.02 0.83 49.34
N SER A 110 10.27 1.04 49.77
CA SER A 110 11.42 1.13 48.87
C SER A 110 11.70 -0.20 48.17
N GLU A 111 11.75 -1.30 48.93
CA GLU A 111 11.90 -2.66 48.39
C GLU A 111 10.73 -3.05 47.48
N THR A 112 9.50 -2.72 47.88
CA THR A 112 8.29 -3.00 47.09
C THR A 112 8.26 -2.20 45.79
N THR A 113 8.72 -0.94 45.82
CA THR A 113 8.86 -0.11 44.61
C THR A 113 9.92 -0.66 43.68
N LYS A 114 11.01 -1.23 44.22
CA LYS A 114 12.04 -1.89 43.41
C LYS A 114 11.49 -3.13 42.70
N ILE A 115 10.72 -3.96 43.40
CA ILE A 115 10.03 -5.11 42.80
C ILE A 115 9.07 -4.65 41.70
N ALA A 116 8.27 -3.62 41.94
CA ALA A 116 7.37 -3.07 40.93
C ALA A 116 8.14 -2.54 39.69
N MET A 117 9.30 -1.91 39.90
CA MET A 117 10.16 -1.45 38.81
C MET A 117 10.74 -2.63 37.99
N GLU A 118 11.15 -3.71 38.65
CA GLU A 118 11.63 -4.94 37.99
C GLU A 118 10.51 -5.64 37.22
N GLU A 119 9.31 -5.75 37.79
CA GLU A 119 8.11 -6.29 37.13
C GLU A 119 7.73 -5.48 35.88
N VAL A 120 7.72 -4.15 35.97
CA VAL A 120 7.49 -3.26 34.81
C VAL A 120 8.56 -3.50 33.74
N GLY A 121 9.83 -3.65 34.13
CA GLY A 121 10.92 -3.97 33.20
C GLY A 121 10.75 -5.32 32.47
N GLU A 122 10.30 -6.36 33.16
CA GLU A 122 10.00 -7.67 32.54
C GLU A 122 8.83 -7.58 31.55
N GLN A 123 7.79 -6.83 31.91
CA GLN A 123 6.63 -6.65 31.03
C GLN A 123 6.96 -5.80 29.80
N VAL A 124 7.77 -4.76 29.94
CA VAL A 124 8.30 -3.98 28.81
C VAL A 124 8.98 -4.91 27.79
N ARG A 125 9.79 -5.88 28.25
CA ARG A 125 10.40 -6.87 27.34
C ARG A 125 9.35 -7.71 26.59
N LYS A 126 8.31 -8.19 27.28
CA LYS A 126 7.22 -8.97 26.66
C LYS A 126 6.43 -8.16 25.62
N VAL A 127 6.23 -6.87 25.88
CA VAL A 127 5.59 -5.96 24.91
C VAL A 127 6.47 -5.79 23.68
N TRP A 128 7.79 -5.66 23.86
CA TRP A 128 8.72 -5.60 22.73
C TRP A 128 8.75 -6.87 21.87
N ASP A 129 8.71 -8.05 22.50
CA ASP A 129 8.57 -9.31 21.77
C ASP A 129 7.26 -9.34 20.95
N THR A 130 6.19 -8.75 21.48
CA THR A 130 4.89 -8.61 20.79
C THR A 130 4.99 -7.65 19.60
N ILE A 131 5.70 -6.52 19.73
CA ILE A 131 5.93 -5.57 18.63
C ILE A 131 6.74 -6.23 17.51
N VAL A 132 7.85 -6.89 17.82
CA VAL A 132 8.67 -7.60 16.82
C VAL A 132 7.86 -8.70 16.14
N ALA A 133 7.01 -9.42 16.88
CA ALA A 133 6.10 -10.41 16.31
C ALA A 133 5.05 -9.79 15.38
N ALA A 134 4.51 -8.61 15.71
CA ALA A 134 3.59 -7.88 14.85
C ALA A 134 4.26 -7.42 13.55
N ILE A 135 5.48 -6.87 13.64
CA ILE A 135 6.29 -6.48 12.46
C ILE A 135 6.56 -7.71 11.57
N ARG A 136 6.92 -8.85 12.16
CA ARG A 136 7.11 -10.10 11.39
C ARG A 136 5.84 -10.51 10.65
N LYS A 137 4.67 -10.43 11.31
CA LYS A 137 3.38 -10.75 10.69
C LYS A 137 3.08 -9.80 9.54
N ALA A 138 3.29 -8.50 9.72
CA ALA A 138 3.12 -7.50 8.67
C ALA A 138 4.03 -7.80 7.46
N ILE A 139 5.30 -8.15 7.70
CA ILE A 139 6.23 -8.55 6.63
C ILE A 139 5.71 -9.76 5.85
N GLU A 140 5.25 -10.82 6.54
CA GLU A 140 4.70 -12.01 5.88
C GLU A 140 3.41 -11.72 5.13
N TRP A 141 2.56 -10.86 5.69
CA TRP A 141 1.34 -10.38 5.04
C TRP A 141 1.67 -9.64 3.74
N VAL A 142 2.61 -8.67 3.77
CA VAL A 142 3.03 -7.93 2.58
C VAL A 142 3.62 -8.86 1.52
N LYS A 143 4.40 -9.88 1.91
CA LYS A 143 4.89 -10.89 0.96
C LYS A 143 3.75 -11.64 0.29
N GLY A 144 2.71 -12.01 1.04
CA GLY A 144 1.50 -12.64 0.51
C GLY A 144 0.77 -11.71 -0.46
N PHE A 145 0.56 -10.46 -0.07
CA PHE A 145 -0.12 -9.46 -0.90
C PHE A 145 0.64 -9.17 -2.21
N VAL A 146 1.96 -9.00 -2.15
CA VAL A 146 2.78 -8.80 -3.35
C VAL A 146 2.69 -9.99 -4.33
N LYS A 147 2.57 -11.22 -3.82
CA LYS A 147 2.33 -12.40 -4.67
C LYS A 147 0.98 -12.32 -5.37
N LYS A 148 -0.10 -12.05 -4.63
CA LYS A 148 -1.44 -11.85 -5.20
C LYS A 148 -1.48 -10.73 -6.24
N LEU A 149 -0.74 -9.64 -6.02
CA LEU A 149 -0.61 -8.56 -7.00
C LEU A 149 0.02 -9.06 -8.30
N PHE A 150 1.07 -9.91 -8.24
CA PHE A 150 1.67 -10.49 -9.44
C PHE A 150 0.71 -11.45 -10.17
N ASP A 151 -0.11 -12.21 -9.45
CA ASP A 151 -1.15 -13.05 -10.04
C ASP A 151 -2.21 -12.19 -10.77
N ASN A 152 -2.61 -11.06 -10.18
CA ASN A 152 -3.51 -10.11 -10.81
C ASN A 152 -2.89 -9.42 -12.04
N VAL A 153 -1.57 -9.18 -12.05
CA VAL A 153 -0.85 -8.69 -13.24
C VAL A 153 -0.93 -9.70 -14.39
N GLU A 154 -0.87 -11.01 -14.10
CA GLU A 154 -1.04 -12.05 -15.11
C GLU A 154 -2.41 -11.97 -15.79
N ALA A 155 -3.47 -11.97 -15.00
CA ALA A 155 -4.84 -11.88 -15.50
C ALA A 155 -5.06 -10.58 -16.31
N MET A 156 -4.51 -9.46 -15.83
CA MET A 156 -4.57 -8.17 -16.53
C MET A 156 -3.85 -8.22 -17.89
N VAL A 157 -2.64 -8.78 -17.96
CA VAL A 157 -1.86 -8.87 -19.21
C VAL A 157 -2.50 -9.86 -20.19
N SER A 158 -2.99 -11.01 -19.70
CA SER A 158 -3.68 -12.00 -20.53
C SER A 158 -4.86 -11.35 -21.24
N ARG A 159 -5.71 -10.65 -20.48
CA ARG A 159 -6.85 -9.91 -21.02
C ARG A 159 -6.43 -8.84 -22.04
N ALA A 160 -5.37 -8.09 -21.75
CA ALA A 160 -4.88 -7.06 -22.66
C ALA A 160 -4.41 -7.64 -24.00
N LYS A 161 -3.84 -8.86 -24.01
CA LYS A 161 -3.45 -9.56 -25.25
C LYS A 161 -4.67 -9.94 -26.08
N SER A 162 -5.68 -10.56 -25.48
CA SER A 162 -6.92 -10.92 -26.19
C SER A 162 -7.63 -9.68 -26.74
N LEU A 163 -7.73 -8.62 -25.93
CA LEU A 163 -8.33 -7.36 -26.36
C LEU A 163 -7.52 -6.65 -27.45
N ARG A 164 -6.19 -6.78 -27.46
CA ARG A 164 -5.33 -6.24 -28.52
C ARG A 164 -5.66 -6.87 -29.88
N GLU A 165 -5.87 -8.18 -29.91
CA GLU A 165 -6.23 -8.90 -31.12
C GLU A 165 -7.62 -8.49 -31.62
N ALA A 166 -8.60 -8.41 -30.71
CA ALA A 166 -9.95 -7.93 -31.03
C ALA A 166 -9.96 -6.47 -31.51
N ALA A 167 -9.22 -5.59 -30.83
CA ALA A 167 -9.05 -4.19 -31.24
C ALA A 167 -8.43 -4.07 -32.64
N GLY A 168 -7.50 -4.97 -32.98
CA GLY A 168 -6.88 -5.03 -34.30
C GLY A 168 -7.86 -5.34 -35.45
N LYS A 169 -9.03 -5.89 -35.14
CA LYS A 169 -10.10 -6.21 -36.09
C LYS A 169 -11.23 -5.16 -36.11
N MET A 170 -11.13 -4.08 -35.33
CA MET A 170 -12.15 -3.02 -35.36
C MET A 170 -12.17 -2.33 -36.71
N GLU A 171 -13.36 -2.26 -37.31
CA GLU A 171 -13.64 -1.57 -38.55
C GLU A 171 -14.88 -0.67 -38.39
N GLY A 172 -15.06 0.28 -39.31
CA GLY A 172 -16.23 1.16 -39.33
C GLY A 172 -16.24 2.28 -38.28
N GLU A 173 -17.28 3.11 -38.35
CA GLU A 173 -17.55 4.13 -37.32
C GLU A 173 -18.32 3.50 -36.15
N PRO A 174 -18.05 3.93 -34.90
CA PRO A 174 -18.75 3.38 -33.76
C PRO A 174 -20.21 3.83 -33.74
N LYS A 175 -21.10 2.96 -33.22
CA LYS A 175 -22.54 3.25 -33.04
C LYS A 175 -22.77 4.48 -32.17
N GLU A 176 -21.91 4.67 -31.17
CA GLU A 176 -21.90 5.82 -30.28
C GLU A 176 -20.49 6.37 -30.15
N ARG A 177 -20.35 7.69 -29.96
CA ARG A 177 -19.03 8.33 -29.79
C ARG A 177 -18.56 8.39 -28.33
N VAL A 178 -19.47 8.15 -27.40
CA VAL A 178 -19.27 8.28 -25.96
C VAL A 178 -20.01 7.15 -25.26
N ILE A 179 -19.33 6.48 -24.33
CA ILE A 179 -19.88 5.52 -23.40
C ILE A 179 -20.22 6.24 -22.09
N LYS A 180 -21.41 6.00 -21.56
CA LYS A 180 -21.84 6.52 -20.25
C LYS A 180 -21.44 5.55 -19.14
N ASN A 181 -20.34 5.84 -18.45
CA ASN A 181 -19.83 5.03 -17.36
C ASN A 181 -19.06 5.89 -16.35
N SER A 182 -19.72 6.24 -15.23
CA SER A 182 -19.12 7.07 -14.17
C SER A 182 -17.94 6.40 -13.47
N GLY A 183 -17.96 5.08 -13.30
CA GLY A 183 -16.86 4.34 -12.69
C GLY A 183 -15.59 4.40 -13.54
N LEU A 184 -15.75 4.12 -14.84
CA LEU A 184 -14.65 4.15 -15.79
C LEU A 184 -14.13 5.57 -16.03
N ALA A 185 -15.03 6.55 -16.15
CA ALA A 185 -14.66 7.95 -16.24
C ALA A 185 -13.90 8.42 -15.00
N GLY A 186 -14.36 8.02 -13.81
CA GLY A 186 -13.70 8.27 -12.53
C GLY A 186 -12.32 7.64 -12.44
N ALA A 187 -12.12 6.44 -13.00
CA ALA A 187 -10.84 5.74 -12.95
C ALA A 187 -9.81 6.26 -13.96
N LEU A 188 -10.26 6.76 -15.12
CA LEU A 188 -9.38 7.04 -16.26
C LEU A 188 -9.15 8.52 -16.57
N HIS A 189 -9.86 9.46 -15.91
CA HIS A 189 -9.72 10.87 -16.23
C HIS A 189 -8.32 11.43 -15.93
N LEU A 190 -7.85 12.33 -16.79
CA LEU A 190 -6.68 13.18 -16.60
C LEU A 190 -7.09 14.64 -16.79
N GLY A 191 -6.75 15.51 -15.86
CA GLY A 191 -7.17 16.93 -15.93
C GLY A 191 -8.69 17.10 -16.02
N GLY A 192 -9.45 16.17 -15.45
CA GLY A 192 -10.92 16.18 -15.45
C GLY A 192 -11.58 15.70 -16.74
N LYS A 193 -10.86 15.03 -17.66
CA LYS A 193 -11.45 14.40 -18.86
C LYS A 193 -10.79 13.05 -19.13
N VAL A 194 -11.54 12.09 -19.70
CA VAL A 194 -10.96 10.82 -20.15
C VAL A 194 -10.29 11.04 -21.51
N PRO A 195 -8.98 10.73 -21.66
CA PRO A 195 -8.32 10.82 -22.95
C PRO A 195 -8.91 9.82 -23.96
N ALA A 196 -9.03 10.24 -25.22
CA ALA A 196 -9.37 9.35 -26.35
C ALA A 196 -8.13 8.73 -27.01
N ASP A 197 -6.94 9.07 -26.50
CA ASP A 197 -5.64 8.68 -27.00
C ASP A 197 -4.92 7.83 -25.92
N PRO A 198 -3.75 7.22 -26.22
CA PRO A 198 -3.10 6.35 -25.24
C PRO A 198 -2.40 7.11 -24.10
N ALA A 199 -2.55 8.44 -23.98
CA ALA A 199 -1.79 9.25 -23.01
C ALA A 199 -1.96 8.76 -21.57
N GLY A 200 -3.17 8.36 -21.19
CA GLY A 200 -3.45 7.79 -19.86
C GLY A 200 -2.63 6.53 -19.58
N SER A 201 -2.70 5.55 -20.49
CA SER A 201 -1.94 4.29 -20.38
C SER A 201 -0.42 4.50 -20.42
N ALA A 202 0.07 5.40 -21.29
CA ALA A 202 1.49 5.73 -21.41
C ALA A 202 2.02 6.38 -20.12
N ARG A 203 1.22 7.25 -19.50
CA ARG A 203 1.58 7.92 -18.24
C ARG A 203 1.72 6.95 -17.07
N VAL A 204 0.83 5.96 -16.97
CA VAL A 204 0.94 4.90 -15.94
C VAL A 204 2.22 4.09 -16.13
N LEU A 205 2.51 3.69 -17.37
CA LEU A 205 3.74 2.96 -17.71
C LEU A 205 4.99 3.75 -17.33
N GLU A 206 5.09 5.00 -17.78
CA GLU A 206 6.23 5.90 -17.53
C GLU A 206 6.51 6.06 -16.02
N VAL A 207 5.48 6.37 -15.24
CA VAL A 207 5.63 6.56 -13.79
C VAL A 207 6.01 5.25 -13.10
N THR A 208 5.43 4.11 -13.52
CA THR A 208 5.76 2.79 -12.98
C THR A 208 7.24 2.46 -13.22
N GLU A 209 7.72 2.61 -14.46
CA GLU A 209 9.11 2.31 -14.82
C GLU A 209 10.09 3.20 -14.05
N LYS A 210 9.81 4.50 -13.98
CA LYS A 210 10.64 5.47 -13.26
C LYS A 210 10.74 5.11 -11.77
N MET A 211 9.59 4.89 -11.12
CA MET A 211 9.54 4.53 -9.70
C MET A 211 10.21 3.18 -9.43
N PHE A 212 9.99 2.17 -10.27
CA PHE A 212 10.55 0.84 -10.03
C PHE A 212 12.06 0.79 -10.28
N GLY A 213 12.57 1.59 -11.22
CA GLY A 213 14.00 1.80 -11.39
C GLY A 213 14.64 2.40 -10.14
N ALA A 214 14.02 3.46 -9.61
CA ALA A 214 14.46 4.16 -8.41
C ALA A 214 14.38 3.28 -7.15
N TYR A 215 13.26 2.58 -6.98
CA TYR A 215 12.99 1.64 -5.90
C TYR A 215 14.05 0.53 -5.79
N GLY A 216 14.44 -0.08 -6.92
CA GLY A 216 15.45 -1.14 -6.93
C GLY A 216 16.80 -0.70 -6.34
N ASN A 217 17.18 0.56 -6.53
CA ASN A 217 18.41 1.12 -5.97
C ASN A 217 18.33 1.22 -4.44
N ILE A 218 17.21 1.72 -3.91
CA ILE A 218 17.01 1.86 -2.46
C ILE A 218 17.00 0.50 -1.77
N VAL A 219 16.23 -0.45 -2.30
CA VAL A 219 16.13 -1.79 -1.71
C VAL A 219 17.47 -2.53 -1.77
N GLY A 220 18.21 -2.41 -2.87
CA GLY A 220 19.55 -3.00 -2.98
C GLY A 220 20.52 -2.43 -1.95
N LYS A 221 20.46 -1.13 -1.67
CA LYS A 221 21.26 -0.49 -0.61
C LYS A 221 20.88 -0.99 0.77
N VAL A 222 19.59 -1.06 1.10
CA VAL A 222 19.15 -1.53 2.42
C VAL A 222 19.51 -3.00 2.63
N ALA A 223 19.30 -3.85 1.63
CA ALA A 223 19.63 -5.28 1.68
C ALA A 223 21.13 -5.53 1.93
N THR A 224 22.00 -4.56 1.64
CA THR A 224 23.46 -4.66 1.80
C THR A 224 24.02 -3.79 2.93
N ALA A 225 23.21 -2.94 3.57
CA ALA A 225 23.67 -1.98 4.57
C ALA A 225 24.27 -2.64 5.83
N GLY A 226 23.87 -3.87 6.17
CA GLY A 226 24.23 -4.50 7.45
C GLY A 226 23.41 -3.93 8.61
N VAL A 227 23.19 -4.74 9.66
CA VAL A 227 22.28 -4.38 10.77
C VAL A 227 22.76 -3.14 11.53
N ASP A 228 24.05 -3.07 11.86
CA ASP A 228 24.58 -1.96 12.64
C ASP A 228 24.50 -0.62 11.90
N LYS A 229 24.70 -0.63 10.57
CA LYS A 229 24.55 0.57 9.74
C LYS A 229 23.09 1.02 9.69
N VAL A 230 22.15 0.08 9.52
CA VAL A 230 20.71 0.40 9.56
C VAL A 230 20.33 1.04 10.88
N LEU A 231 20.79 0.49 12.01
CA LEU A 231 20.50 1.04 13.33
C LEU A 231 21.14 2.41 13.55
N ALA A 232 22.39 2.60 13.12
CA ALA A 232 23.09 3.88 13.22
C ALA A 232 22.47 4.96 12.31
N ASP A 233 22.00 4.57 11.12
CA ASP A 233 21.57 5.52 10.09
C ASP A 233 20.08 5.86 10.13
N ALA A 234 19.24 5.02 10.74
CA ALA A 234 17.81 5.30 10.81
C ALA A 234 17.50 6.55 11.67
N ALA A 235 18.41 6.95 12.58
CA ALA A 235 18.35 8.19 13.36
C ALA A 235 18.99 9.41 12.65
N GLY A 236 18.87 9.51 11.32
CA GLY A 236 19.37 10.64 10.53
C GLY A 236 20.79 10.50 9.96
N GLY A 237 21.30 9.27 9.83
CA GLY A 237 22.59 8.98 9.21
C GLY A 237 22.55 8.88 7.68
N GLU A 238 23.50 8.18 7.07
CA GLU A 238 23.65 8.13 5.60
C GLU A 238 22.44 7.49 4.92
N LEU A 239 21.95 6.37 5.45
CA LEU A 239 20.79 5.68 4.89
C LEU A 239 19.54 6.57 4.86
N ALA A 240 19.29 7.38 5.89
CA ALA A 240 18.16 8.31 5.91
C ALA A 240 18.23 9.36 4.78
N LYS A 241 19.43 9.77 4.35
CA LYS A 241 19.61 10.68 3.20
C LYS A 241 19.30 10.01 1.87
N ASP A 242 19.40 8.69 1.80
CA ASP A 242 18.97 7.93 0.62
C ASP A 242 17.45 7.86 0.51
N PHE A 243 16.71 8.03 1.61
CA PHE A 243 15.27 8.22 1.57
C PHE A 243 14.95 9.70 1.28
N SER A 244 14.93 10.07 0.00
CA SER A 244 14.40 11.34 -0.49
C SER A 244 13.38 11.08 -1.60
N PRO A 245 12.35 11.93 -1.79
CA PRO A 245 11.38 11.70 -2.86
C PRO A 245 12.04 11.59 -4.25
N GLU A 246 13.11 12.33 -4.50
CA GLU A 246 13.88 12.30 -5.75
C GLU A 246 14.56 10.95 -5.97
N HIS A 247 15.06 10.31 -4.91
CA HIS A 247 15.63 8.97 -4.99
C HIS A 247 14.58 7.87 -5.23
N PHE A 248 13.29 8.18 -5.11
CA PHE A 248 12.17 7.36 -5.55
C PHE A 248 11.62 7.79 -6.92
N GLY A 249 12.29 8.73 -7.60
CA GLY A 249 11.89 9.23 -8.91
C GLY A 249 10.72 10.22 -8.88
N LEU A 250 10.37 10.76 -7.71
CA LEU A 250 9.30 11.73 -7.55
C LEU A 250 9.83 13.16 -7.67
N GLU A 251 8.96 14.08 -8.08
CA GLU A 251 9.29 15.50 -8.17
C GLU A 251 9.05 16.18 -6.82
N PRO A 252 9.98 17.03 -6.34
CA PRO A 252 9.82 17.72 -5.06
C PRO A 252 8.63 18.69 -5.08
N VAL A 253 7.95 18.80 -3.95
CA VAL A 253 6.81 19.69 -3.72
C VAL A 253 7.21 20.75 -2.70
N HIS A 254 7.33 22.00 -3.14
CA HIS A 254 7.80 23.10 -2.31
C HIS A 254 6.73 23.72 -1.39
N ASP A 255 5.43 23.56 -1.71
CA ASP A 255 4.31 24.03 -0.91
C ASP A 255 3.22 22.95 -0.83
N ALA A 256 3.43 22.00 0.07
CA ALA A 256 2.54 20.85 0.26
C ALA A 256 1.17 21.30 0.80
N ALA A 257 1.14 22.29 1.69
CA ALA A 257 -0.08 22.80 2.31
C ALA A 257 -0.99 23.49 1.28
N ALA A 258 -0.43 24.34 0.40
CA ALA A 258 -1.20 24.96 -0.68
C ALA A 258 -1.75 23.94 -1.69
N GLN A 259 -1.18 22.73 -1.74
CA GLN A 259 -1.67 21.63 -2.59
C GLN A 259 -2.58 20.63 -1.85
N GLY A 260 -2.90 20.92 -0.58
CA GLY A 260 -3.77 20.11 0.27
C GLY A 260 -3.15 18.79 0.72
N LEU A 261 -1.83 18.65 0.63
CA LEU A 261 -1.11 17.46 1.06
C LEU A 261 -0.87 17.51 2.59
N PRO A 262 -1.16 16.42 3.32
CA PRO A 262 -1.09 16.40 4.79
C PRO A 262 0.35 16.13 5.26
N ALA A 263 1.28 17.00 4.88
CA ALA A 263 2.69 16.83 5.19
C ALA A 263 3.00 17.22 6.65
N PRO A 264 3.68 16.36 7.41
CA PRO A 264 4.23 16.74 8.72
C PRO A 264 5.20 17.92 8.60
N GLU A 265 5.36 18.66 9.70
CA GLU A 265 6.31 19.78 9.75
C GLU A 265 7.75 19.30 9.45
N GLY A 266 8.44 20.00 8.56
CA GLY A 266 9.81 19.66 8.16
C GLY A 266 9.95 18.44 7.23
N ALA A 267 8.84 17.84 6.77
CA ALA A 267 8.89 16.72 5.84
C ALA A 267 9.29 17.15 4.42
N ALA A 268 10.19 16.41 3.79
CA ALA A 268 10.41 16.49 2.34
C ALA A 268 9.25 15.80 1.63
N VAL A 269 8.58 16.51 0.74
CA VAL A 269 7.42 15.98 0.00
C VAL A 269 7.79 15.86 -1.46
N GLY A 270 7.44 14.74 -2.08
CA GLY A 270 7.47 14.61 -3.53
C GLY A 270 6.25 13.90 -4.06
N ARG A 271 5.97 14.14 -5.34
CA ARG A 271 4.80 13.66 -6.04
C ARG A 271 5.16 13.18 -7.44
N SER A 272 4.47 12.16 -7.94
CA SER A 272 4.53 11.78 -9.34
C SER A 272 3.85 12.81 -10.24
N ALA A 273 3.99 12.64 -11.55
CA ALA A 273 3.06 13.29 -12.48
C ALA A 273 1.61 12.83 -12.20
N GLU A 274 0.62 13.60 -12.67
CA GLU A 274 -0.78 13.20 -12.60
C GLU A 274 -0.97 11.86 -13.32
N LEU A 275 -1.62 10.93 -12.62
CA LEU A 275 -2.02 9.61 -13.07
C LEU A 275 -3.55 9.60 -13.30
N PRO A 276 -4.06 8.68 -14.16
CA PRO A 276 -5.49 8.52 -14.37
C PRO A 276 -6.35 8.47 -13.08
N GLY A 277 -7.55 9.03 -13.14
CA GLY A 277 -8.40 9.27 -11.97
C GLY A 277 -7.97 10.46 -11.12
N GLY A 278 -7.15 11.36 -11.69
CA GLY A 278 -6.62 12.54 -11.01
C GLY A 278 -5.82 12.20 -9.76
N LYS A 279 -5.06 11.10 -9.82
CA LYS A 279 -4.27 10.58 -8.70
C LYS A 279 -2.79 10.86 -8.88
N ALA A 280 -2.03 10.69 -7.81
CA ALA A 280 -0.58 10.73 -7.83
C ALA A 280 -0.01 9.88 -6.71
N ILE A 281 1.16 9.29 -6.93
CA ILE A 281 1.95 8.78 -5.82
C ILE A 281 2.56 9.98 -5.10
N VAL A 282 2.29 10.10 -3.81
CA VAL A 282 2.86 11.12 -2.93
C VAL A 282 3.69 10.43 -1.88
N MET A 283 4.90 10.94 -1.67
CA MET A 283 5.79 10.50 -0.61
C MET A 283 6.12 11.69 0.29
N MET A 284 6.07 11.47 1.59
CA MET A 284 6.37 12.44 2.63
C MET A 284 7.44 11.81 3.51
N ILE A 285 8.59 12.44 3.59
CA ILE A 285 9.74 11.91 4.32
C ILE A 285 10.11 12.87 5.43
N THR A 286 9.95 12.40 6.66
CA THR A 286 10.34 13.11 7.87
C THR A 286 11.83 12.88 8.18
N PRO A 287 12.52 13.81 8.87
CA PRO A 287 13.94 13.65 9.19
C PRO A 287 14.31 12.37 9.97
N THR A 288 13.38 11.84 10.77
CA THR A 288 13.56 10.65 11.61
C THR A 288 12.95 9.38 11.02
N LEU A 289 12.35 9.47 9.82
CA LEU A 289 11.64 8.41 9.11
C LEU A 289 10.37 7.84 9.76
N ASP A 290 10.18 7.98 11.08
CA ASP A 290 9.05 7.42 11.84
C ASP A 290 7.69 7.98 11.42
N GLY A 291 7.64 9.25 10.98
CA GLY A 291 6.43 9.89 10.45
C GLY A 291 6.34 9.88 8.92
N SER A 292 7.24 9.15 8.25
CA SER A 292 7.27 9.10 6.79
C SER A 292 6.18 8.19 6.24
N ASN A 293 5.60 8.58 5.11
CA ASN A 293 4.56 7.80 4.47
C ASN A 293 4.63 7.96 2.95
N ALA A 294 4.15 6.95 2.21
CA ALA A 294 3.97 7.03 0.77
C ALA A 294 2.67 6.36 0.39
N GLY A 295 1.95 6.92 -0.58
CA GLY A 295 0.69 6.35 -1.01
C GLY A 295 0.05 7.10 -2.16
N LEU A 296 -1.09 6.60 -2.61
CA LEU A 296 -1.85 7.21 -3.68
C LEU A 296 -2.79 8.28 -3.12
N LEU A 297 -2.56 9.55 -3.49
CA LEU A 297 -3.41 10.67 -3.12
C LEU A 297 -4.04 11.31 -4.37
N ALA A 298 -5.06 12.15 -4.18
CA ALA A 298 -5.52 13.02 -5.27
C ALA A 298 -4.37 13.97 -5.67
N PHE A 299 -4.14 14.11 -6.98
CA PHE A 299 -3.08 14.96 -7.53
C PHE A 299 -3.30 16.42 -7.10
N ASN A 300 -4.55 16.88 -7.13
CA ASN A 300 -4.97 18.14 -6.54
C ASN A 300 -6.12 17.89 -5.56
N ARG A 301 -5.90 18.13 -4.26
CA ARG A 301 -6.93 17.93 -3.23
C ARG A 301 -7.92 19.09 -3.11
N GLN A 302 -7.64 20.22 -3.76
CA GLN A 302 -8.52 21.39 -3.74
C GLN A 302 -9.53 21.40 -4.89
N THR A 303 -9.34 20.58 -5.91
CA THR A 303 -10.33 20.43 -6.99
C THR A 303 -11.53 19.64 -6.49
N ALA A 304 -12.72 20.06 -6.89
CA ALA A 304 -13.96 19.33 -6.62
C ALA A 304 -13.85 17.89 -7.13
N GLU A 305 -14.53 16.95 -6.45
CA GLU A 305 -14.64 15.57 -6.91
C GLU A 305 -15.12 15.51 -8.36
N PHE A 306 -14.48 14.65 -9.15
CA PHE A 306 -14.87 14.40 -10.53
C PHE A 306 -16.25 13.73 -10.55
N LYS A 307 -17.19 14.31 -11.30
CA LYS A 307 -18.57 13.81 -11.45
C LYS A 307 -18.92 13.44 -12.89
N GLY A 308 -17.92 13.32 -13.76
CA GLY A 308 -18.15 12.99 -15.17
C GLY A 308 -18.51 11.53 -15.37
N GLU A 309 -19.26 11.27 -16.42
CA GLU A 309 -19.68 9.93 -16.86
C GLU A 309 -19.29 9.63 -18.31
N ASP A 310 -18.75 10.63 -19.02
CA ASP A 310 -18.45 10.53 -20.44
C ASP A 310 -17.07 9.89 -20.65
N VAL A 311 -17.07 8.74 -21.31
CA VAL A 311 -15.87 8.03 -21.76
C VAL A 311 -15.86 7.99 -23.28
N PRO A 312 -14.86 8.54 -23.98
CA PRO A 312 -14.82 8.51 -25.43
C PRO A 312 -14.68 7.08 -25.96
N VAL A 313 -15.38 6.74 -27.04
CA VAL A 313 -15.15 5.46 -27.74
C VAL A 313 -13.81 5.54 -28.48
N LEU A 314 -12.95 4.55 -28.22
CA LEU A 314 -11.64 4.45 -28.85
C LEU A 314 -11.76 3.94 -30.29
N THR A 315 -10.99 4.54 -31.19
CA THR A 315 -10.77 3.97 -32.51
C THR A 315 -9.70 2.85 -32.44
N ARG A 316 -9.50 2.14 -33.55
CA ARG A 316 -8.53 1.04 -33.66
C ARG A 316 -7.15 1.35 -33.10
N ASP A 317 -6.50 2.40 -33.60
CA ASP A 317 -5.10 2.66 -33.26
C ASP A 317 -4.91 3.02 -31.76
N PRO A 318 -5.71 3.93 -31.15
CA PRO A 318 -5.67 4.17 -29.71
C PRO A 318 -5.96 2.92 -28.87
N ALA A 319 -6.93 2.09 -29.25
CA ALA A 319 -7.26 0.87 -28.51
C ALA A 319 -6.10 -0.13 -28.51
N VAL A 320 -5.50 -0.38 -29.68
CA VAL A 320 -4.31 -1.24 -29.80
C VAL A 320 -3.14 -0.68 -28.98
N ALA A 321 -2.89 0.64 -29.07
CA ALA A 321 -1.82 1.29 -28.33
C ALA A 321 -2.02 1.22 -26.80
N ILE A 322 -3.26 1.34 -26.33
CA ILE A 322 -3.59 1.16 -24.90
C ILE A 322 -3.29 -0.27 -24.46
N CYS A 323 -3.73 -1.29 -25.21
CA CYS A 323 -3.40 -2.68 -24.90
C CYS A 323 -1.88 -2.93 -24.88
N ASP A 324 -1.14 -2.40 -25.86
CA ASP A 324 0.32 -2.50 -25.90
C ASP A 324 0.97 -1.89 -24.65
N ASN A 325 0.46 -0.76 -24.17
CA ASN A 325 0.95 -0.13 -22.95
C ASN A 325 0.59 -0.93 -21.69
N VAL A 326 -0.61 -1.53 -21.61
CA VAL A 326 -1.00 -2.41 -20.49
C VAL A 326 -0.14 -3.69 -20.45
N ILE A 327 0.17 -4.26 -21.61
CA ILE A 327 1.08 -5.42 -21.72
C ILE A 327 2.47 -5.04 -21.22
N LYS A 328 3.05 -3.93 -21.73
CA LYS A 328 4.36 -3.42 -21.29
C LYS A 328 4.38 -3.09 -19.80
N LEU A 329 3.29 -2.54 -19.28
CA LEU A 329 3.14 -2.25 -17.85
C LEU A 329 3.24 -3.53 -17.01
N GLY A 330 2.51 -4.57 -17.40
CA GLY A 330 2.58 -5.85 -16.70
C GLY A 330 3.95 -6.53 -16.84
N GLU A 331 4.60 -6.41 -17.99
CA GLU A 331 5.99 -6.86 -18.18
C GLU A 331 6.96 -6.10 -17.29
N ALA A 332 6.84 -4.77 -17.19
CA ALA A 332 7.66 -3.95 -16.32
C ALA A 332 7.48 -4.37 -14.85
N ILE A 333 6.24 -4.65 -14.42
CA ILE A 333 5.97 -5.14 -13.06
C ILE A 333 6.58 -6.55 -12.85
N ARG A 334 6.39 -7.46 -13.80
CA ARG A 334 6.93 -8.84 -13.72
C ARG A 334 8.45 -8.91 -13.72
N GLN A 335 9.13 -8.10 -14.54
CA GLN A 335 10.60 -8.03 -14.56
C GLN A 335 11.18 -7.65 -13.19
N LYS A 336 10.40 -6.96 -12.36
CA LYS A 336 10.77 -6.58 -10.98
C LYS A 336 10.38 -7.62 -9.93
N GLN A 337 9.88 -8.80 -10.29
CA GLN A 337 9.72 -9.92 -9.36
C GLN A 337 11.07 -10.33 -8.72
N SER A 338 12.18 -10.10 -9.41
CA SER A 338 13.53 -10.23 -8.83
C SER A 338 13.81 -9.19 -7.72
N LEU A 339 13.32 -7.95 -7.86
CA LEU A 339 13.39 -6.93 -6.80
C LEU A 339 12.57 -7.33 -5.58
N ALA A 340 11.47 -8.08 -5.75
CA ALA A 340 10.71 -8.60 -4.62
C ALA A 340 11.59 -9.49 -3.72
N LYS A 341 12.45 -10.35 -4.29
CA LYS A 341 13.41 -11.15 -3.51
C LYS A 341 14.46 -10.30 -2.80
N THR A 342 14.95 -9.24 -3.44
CA THR A 342 15.87 -8.28 -2.79
C THR A 342 15.15 -7.54 -1.66
N SER A 343 13.88 -7.19 -1.85
CA SER A 343 13.04 -6.57 -0.84
C SER A 343 12.80 -7.50 0.35
N GLU A 344 12.53 -8.79 0.12
CA GLU A 344 12.46 -9.79 1.19
C GLU A 344 13.76 -9.83 2.02
N SER A 345 14.92 -9.79 1.35
CA SER A 345 16.22 -9.74 2.03
C SER A 345 16.40 -8.47 2.85
N ALA A 346 15.97 -7.31 2.33
CA ALA A 346 15.97 -6.05 3.05
C ALA A 346 15.06 -6.11 4.28
N LYS A 347 13.86 -6.66 4.16
CA LYS A 347 12.91 -6.83 5.28
C LYS A 347 13.43 -7.75 6.35
N GLU A 348 14.08 -8.85 5.98
CA GLU A 348 14.72 -9.75 6.95
C GLU A 348 15.85 -9.05 7.71
N LEU A 349 16.64 -8.24 7.03
CA LEU A 349 17.69 -7.44 7.66
C LEU A 349 17.09 -6.41 8.62
N LEU A 350 16.04 -5.71 8.21
CA LEU A 350 15.32 -4.75 9.06
C LEU A 350 14.65 -5.41 10.26
N LEU A 351 14.08 -6.61 10.09
CA LEU A 351 13.52 -7.36 11.21
C LEU A 351 14.59 -7.78 12.22
N ARG A 352 15.77 -8.19 11.74
CA ARG A 352 16.93 -8.46 12.63
C ARG A 352 17.40 -7.17 13.32
N ALA A 353 17.37 -6.03 12.64
CA ALA A 353 17.65 -4.74 13.25
C ALA A 353 16.63 -4.40 14.34
N CYS A 354 15.33 -4.59 14.10
CA CYS A 354 14.29 -4.45 15.12
C CYS A 354 14.54 -5.39 16.32
N GLU A 355 14.89 -6.66 16.08
CA GLU A 355 15.20 -7.62 17.14
C GLU A 355 16.42 -7.20 17.98
N GLN A 356 17.48 -6.68 17.33
CA GLN A 356 18.68 -6.20 18.00
C GLN A 356 18.41 -4.92 18.79
N ALA A 357 17.74 -3.94 18.19
CA ALA A 357 17.28 -2.73 18.85
C ALA A 357 16.42 -3.09 20.06
N ALA A 358 15.49 -4.04 19.89
CA ALA A 358 14.60 -4.49 20.93
C ALA A 358 15.30 -5.21 22.11
N ARG A 359 16.61 -5.46 22.04
CA ARG A 359 17.40 -6.00 23.14
C ARG A 359 18.31 -4.95 23.80
N SER A 360 18.40 -3.74 23.25
CA SER A 360 19.16 -2.63 23.83
C SER A 360 18.48 -2.06 25.07
N ASP A 361 19.30 -1.56 26.02
CA ASP A 361 18.83 -0.87 27.23
C ASP A 361 18.61 0.65 27.01
N GLU A 362 19.25 1.26 26.02
CA GLU A 362 19.13 2.69 25.67
C GLU A 362 18.72 2.89 24.19
N GLY A 363 17.92 3.92 23.91
CA GLY A 363 17.56 4.36 22.54
C GLY A 363 16.71 3.38 21.73
N LYS A 364 16.09 2.41 22.40
CA LYS A 364 15.42 1.26 21.79
C LYS A 364 14.12 1.65 21.07
N SER A 365 13.33 2.54 21.66
CA SER A 365 12.08 3.04 21.08
C SER A 365 12.35 3.80 19.77
N GLU A 366 13.33 4.70 19.76
CA GLU A 366 13.74 5.48 18.60
C GLU A 366 14.31 4.60 17.49
N ALA A 367 15.16 3.63 17.84
CA ALA A 367 15.74 2.72 16.86
C ALA A 367 14.67 1.84 16.18
N VAL A 368 13.72 1.29 16.94
CA VAL A 368 12.64 0.47 16.35
C VAL A 368 11.70 1.32 15.49
N LYS A 369 11.34 2.52 15.95
CA LYS A 369 10.57 3.50 15.17
C LYS A 369 11.21 3.81 13.82
N ALA A 370 12.51 4.10 13.84
CA ALA A 370 13.23 4.45 12.63
C ALA A 370 13.37 3.26 11.66
N VAL A 371 13.68 2.06 12.16
CA VAL A 371 13.73 0.83 11.33
C VAL A 371 12.36 0.52 10.73
N ARG A 372 11.28 0.75 11.47
CA ARG A 372 9.91 0.62 10.96
C ARG A 372 9.59 1.67 9.89
N GLY A 373 10.03 2.91 10.06
CA GLY A 373 9.95 3.94 9.03
C GLY A 373 10.62 3.48 7.73
N VAL A 374 11.81 2.88 7.82
CA VAL A 374 12.50 2.29 6.66
C VAL A 374 11.70 1.12 6.05
N LEU A 375 11.16 0.20 6.86
CA LEU A 375 10.30 -0.90 6.39
C LEU A 375 9.12 -0.36 5.57
N LYS A 376 8.40 0.64 6.13
CA LYS A 376 7.26 1.27 5.48
C LYS A 376 7.63 1.92 4.15
N LEU A 377 8.76 2.63 4.09
CA LEU A 377 9.21 3.30 2.88
C LEU A 377 9.74 2.35 1.79
N ILE A 378 10.17 1.15 2.15
CA ILE A 378 10.49 0.10 1.18
C ILE A 378 9.22 -0.49 0.58
N ASP A 379 8.16 -0.69 1.36
CA ASP A 379 6.98 -1.38 0.83
C ASP A 379 5.93 -0.44 0.23
N ALA A 380 5.60 0.65 0.92
CA ALA A 380 4.44 1.47 0.59
C ALA A 380 4.46 2.06 -0.83
N PRO A 381 5.56 2.67 -1.34
CA PRO A 381 5.57 3.20 -2.70
C PRO A 381 5.42 2.12 -3.77
N PHE A 382 6.08 0.97 -3.57
CA PHE A 382 6.04 -0.15 -4.51
C PHE A 382 4.66 -0.79 -4.54
N VAL A 383 4.09 -1.06 -3.37
CA VAL A 383 2.75 -1.66 -3.23
C VAL A 383 1.68 -0.72 -3.78
N ALA A 384 1.71 0.56 -3.40
CA ALA A 384 0.74 1.55 -3.87
C ALA A 384 0.77 1.69 -5.40
N MET A 385 1.97 1.77 -6.00
CA MET A 385 2.10 1.89 -7.45
C MET A 385 1.70 0.60 -8.17
N THR A 386 2.07 -0.57 -7.65
CA THR A 386 1.70 -1.86 -8.26
C THR A 386 0.19 -2.07 -8.24
N SER A 387 -0.44 -1.87 -7.08
CA SER A 387 -1.90 -1.96 -6.94
C SER A 387 -2.61 -0.98 -7.86
N TYR A 388 -2.18 0.28 -7.85
CA TYR A 388 -2.74 1.30 -8.73
C TYR A 388 -2.59 0.95 -10.22
N ALA A 389 -1.41 0.47 -10.63
CA ALA A 389 -1.14 0.05 -12.00
C ALA A 389 -2.05 -1.12 -12.43
N VAL A 390 -2.26 -2.11 -11.55
CA VAL A 390 -3.17 -3.23 -11.80
C VAL A 390 -4.62 -2.74 -11.94
N LYS A 391 -5.09 -1.92 -11.00
CA LYS A 391 -6.47 -1.38 -11.02
C LYS A 391 -6.73 -0.55 -12.27
N THR A 392 -5.77 0.30 -12.62
CA THR A 392 -5.87 1.17 -13.81
C THR A 392 -5.74 0.37 -15.09
N GLY A 393 -4.86 -0.63 -15.16
CA GLY A 393 -4.73 -1.50 -16.32
C GLY A 393 -5.99 -2.34 -16.58
N LYS A 394 -6.65 -2.85 -15.53
CA LYS A 394 -7.98 -3.49 -15.63
C LYS A 394 -9.04 -2.51 -16.14
N SER A 395 -9.03 -1.27 -15.65
CA SER A 395 -9.94 -0.21 -16.14
C SER A 395 -9.68 0.12 -17.61
N LEU A 396 -8.41 0.20 -18.03
CA LEU A 396 -8.04 0.41 -19.44
C LEU A 396 -8.50 -0.75 -20.34
N ASN A 397 -8.36 -2.00 -19.87
CA ASN A 397 -8.91 -3.16 -20.57
C ASN A 397 -10.44 -3.04 -20.74
N GLN A 398 -11.17 -2.65 -19.69
CA GLN A 398 -12.61 -2.43 -19.75
C GLN A 398 -12.99 -1.31 -20.73
N HIS A 399 -12.20 -0.24 -20.83
CA HIS A 399 -12.41 0.84 -21.80
C HIS A 399 -12.23 0.37 -23.24
N VAL A 400 -11.18 -0.40 -23.51
CA VAL A 400 -10.96 -1.01 -24.83
C VAL A 400 -12.10 -1.95 -25.18
N GLU A 401 -12.51 -2.80 -24.26
CA GLU A 401 -13.63 -3.73 -24.46
C GLU A 401 -14.95 -3.01 -24.81
N GLN A 402 -15.33 -1.99 -24.04
CA GLN A 402 -16.54 -1.23 -24.32
C GLN A 402 -16.45 -0.49 -25.66
N SER A 403 -15.26 -0.06 -26.06
CA SER A 403 -15.03 0.57 -27.37
C SER A 403 -15.19 -0.44 -28.51
N ILE A 404 -14.63 -1.65 -28.37
CA ILE A 404 -14.79 -2.74 -29.34
C ILE A 404 -16.29 -3.08 -29.52
N ARG A 405 -17.04 -3.19 -28.42
CA ARG A 405 -18.49 -3.44 -28.47
C ARG A 405 -19.23 -2.30 -29.18
N ALA A 406 -18.84 -1.05 -28.97
CA ALA A 406 -19.43 0.10 -29.66
C ALA A 406 -19.18 0.12 -31.18
N HIS A 407 -18.09 -0.51 -31.64
CA HIS A 407 -17.78 -0.71 -33.07
C HIS A 407 -18.49 -1.93 -33.70
N GLY A 408 -19.23 -2.73 -32.93
CA GLY A 408 -20.10 -3.79 -33.47
C GLY A 408 -19.47 -5.18 -33.64
N SER A 409 -18.26 -5.41 -33.14
CA SER A 409 -17.74 -6.77 -32.90
C SER A 409 -18.01 -7.09 -31.42
N VAL A 410 -19.01 -7.86 -31.01
CA VAL A 410 -19.54 -9.12 -31.54
C VAL A 410 -20.83 -8.92 -32.32
N ALA A 411 -20.97 -9.65 -33.43
CA ALA A 411 -22.18 -9.77 -34.21
C ALA A 411 -23.35 -10.28 -33.36
N SER A 412 -24.12 -9.38 -32.74
CA SER A 412 -25.41 -9.69 -32.12
C SER A 412 -26.61 -9.19 -32.92
N GLU A 413 -26.41 -8.76 -34.17
CA GLU A 413 -27.51 -8.29 -35.04
C GLU A 413 -27.88 -9.28 -36.16
N ALA A 414 -27.15 -10.38 -36.34
CA ALA A 414 -27.52 -11.42 -37.30
C ALA A 414 -28.66 -12.34 -36.81
N THR A 415 -28.91 -12.40 -35.49
CA THR A 415 -29.96 -13.26 -34.90
C THR A 415 -31.34 -12.61 -34.82
N ALA A 416 -31.45 -11.30 -35.08
CA ALA A 416 -32.74 -10.60 -35.09
C ALA A 416 -33.45 -10.72 -36.45
N GLN A 417 -32.72 -10.67 -37.57
CA GLN A 417 -33.32 -10.80 -38.90
C GLN A 417 -33.67 -12.26 -39.26
N THR A 418 -32.88 -13.25 -38.82
CA THR A 418 -33.19 -14.67 -39.07
C THR A 418 -34.35 -15.20 -38.24
N LYS A 419 -34.65 -14.61 -37.06
CA LYS A 419 -35.83 -14.97 -36.26
C LYS A 419 -37.12 -14.34 -36.77
N GLU A 420 -37.06 -13.22 -37.49
CA GLU A 420 -38.24 -12.57 -38.06
C GLU A 420 -38.66 -13.25 -39.38
N GLU A 421 -37.69 -13.63 -40.22
CA GLU A 421 -37.96 -14.42 -41.45
C GLU A 421 -38.43 -15.85 -41.15
N ALA A 422 -37.96 -16.48 -40.06
CA ALA A 422 -38.46 -17.79 -39.62
C ALA A 422 -39.86 -17.76 -38.99
N LYS A 423 -40.39 -16.55 -38.67
CA LYS A 423 -41.73 -16.37 -38.09
C LYS A 423 -42.77 -15.96 -39.12
N GLU A 424 -42.36 -15.44 -40.29
CA GLU A 424 -43.23 -15.23 -41.45
C GLU A 424 -43.32 -16.46 -42.37
N ALA A 425 -42.43 -17.45 -42.20
CA ALA A 425 -42.42 -18.71 -42.95
C ALA A 425 -43.09 -19.90 -42.22
N ALA A 426 -43.69 -19.67 -41.05
CA ALA A 426 -44.46 -20.65 -40.27
C ALA A 426 -45.90 -20.15 -40.10
#